data_AF-A0A7C9TUF4-F1
#
_entry.id   AF-A0A7C9TUF4-F1
#
_cell.length_a   1.000
_cell.length_b   1.000
_cell.length_c   1.000
_cell.angle_alpha   90.00
_cell.angle_beta   90.00
_cell.angle_gamma   90.00
#
_symmetry.space_group_name_H-M   'P 1'
#
loop_
_entity.id
_entity.type
_entity.pdbx_description
1 polymer ?
#
loop_
_entity_poly.entity_id
_entity_poly.type
_entity_poly.pdbx_seq_one_letter_code
_entity_poly.pdbx_strand_id
1 'polypeptide(L)'
;MPTAEEFPHTDDRPVEGELQDIIVHLLKDILLVIWGERTDCFFGIDMGLYYDPDLPAIAPDGFLSLGVERVKRQDLRLSYVVWEENGVIPILAIEVVSKTPGGEYKRKKKEYANI
;
A
#
# COMPACT_ATOMS: atom_id res chain seq x y z
N MET A 1 -5.24 14.08 -34.64
CA MET A 1 -5.51 12.72 -34.14
C MET A 1 -5.64 12.83 -32.64
N PRO A 2 -6.62 12.19 -32.00
CA PRO A 2 -6.80 12.30 -30.57
C PRO A 2 -5.60 11.73 -29.83
N THR A 3 -5.15 12.45 -28.81
CA THR A 3 -3.99 12.07 -27.98
C THR A 3 -4.38 11.06 -26.90
N ALA A 4 -3.39 10.41 -26.29
CA ALA A 4 -3.60 9.54 -25.14
C ALA A 4 -4.23 10.26 -23.93
N GLU A 5 -4.40 11.58 -23.96
CA GLU A 5 -5.12 12.35 -22.94
C GLU A 5 -6.63 12.45 -23.24
N GLU A 6 -7.05 12.21 -24.48
CA GLU A 6 -8.41 12.44 -25.00
C GLU A 6 -9.31 11.19 -24.98
N PHE A 7 -8.77 10.02 -24.59
CA PHE A 7 -9.56 8.81 -24.37
C PHE A 7 -10.14 8.76 -22.94
N PRO A 8 -11.25 8.04 -22.67
CA PRO A 8 -11.70 7.78 -21.31
C PRO A 8 -10.71 6.82 -20.65
N HIS A 9 -9.86 7.34 -19.75
CA HIS A 9 -8.88 6.55 -18.99
C HIS A 9 -9.47 5.89 -17.75
N THR A 10 -10.79 6.00 -17.57
CA THR A 10 -11.48 5.57 -16.35
C THR A 10 -12.74 4.82 -16.75
N ASP A 11 -12.62 3.50 -16.78
CA ASP A 11 -13.76 2.58 -16.88
C ASP A 11 -14.37 2.36 -15.50
N ASP A 12 -14.77 3.43 -14.78
CA ASP A 12 -15.35 3.42 -13.41
C ASP A 12 -14.69 2.46 -12.38
N ARG A 13 -13.47 2.05 -12.68
CA ARG A 13 -12.53 1.26 -11.91
C ARG A 13 -11.27 2.12 -11.91
N PRO A 14 -10.60 2.30 -10.75
CA PRO A 14 -9.35 3.02 -10.72
C PRO A 14 -8.39 2.31 -11.67
N VAL A 15 -8.11 2.94 -12.80
CA VAL A 15 -7.01 2.49 -13.65
C VAL A 15 -5.78 2.94 -12.89
N GLU A 16 -5.00 1.96 -12.42
CA GLU A 16 -3.66 2.21 -11.88
C GLU A 16 -2.91 3.07 -12.89
N GLY A 17 -2.56 4.29 -12.47
CA GLY A 17 -1.78 5.17 -13.30
C GLY A 17 -0.31 4.77 -13.22
N GLU A 18 0.44 4.88 -14.31
CA GLU A 18 1.91 4.71 -14.31
C GLU A 18 2.59 5.53 -13.19
N LEU A 19 2.01 6.68 -12.84
CA LEU A 19 2.49 7.52 -11.75
C LEU A 19 2.33 6.89 -10.35
N GLN A 20 1.23 6.15 -10.10
CA GLN A 20 1.00 5.44 -8.84
C GLN A 20 2.06 4.36 -8.65
N ASP A 21 2.31 3.57 -9.69
CA ASP A 21 3.37 2.55 -9.68
C ASP A 21 4.75 3.17 -9.44
N ILE A 22 5.10 4.22 -10.18
CA ILE A 22 6.41 4.89 -10.07
C ILE A 22 6.62 5.44 -8.65
N ILE A 23 5.63 6.15 -8.10
CA ILE A 23 5.79 6.81 -6.79
C ILE A 23 6.04 5.79 -5.69
N VAL A 24 5.24 4.71 -5.63
CA VAL A 24 5.34 3.73 -4.55
C VAL A 24 6.62 2.91 -4.67
N HIS A 25 6.98 2.47 -5.87
CA HIS A 25 8.22 1.72 -6.08
C HIS A 25 9.46 2.58 -5.82
N LEU A 26 9.46 3.84 -6.26
CA LEU A 26 10.58 4.76 -5.99
C LEU A 26 10.78 4.97 -4.48
N LEU A 27 9.70 5.13 -3.72
CA LEU A 27 9.81 5.26 -2.27
C LEU A 27 10.40 3.98 -1.64
N LYS A 28 9.92 2.80 -2.03
CA LYS A 28 10.47 1.53 -1.58
C LYS A 28 11.97 1.45 -1.87
N ASP A 29 12.40 1.81 -3.06
CA ASP A 29 13.82 1.79 -3.46
C ASP A 29 14.66 2.77 -2.63
N ILE A 30 14.17 4.00 -2.41
CA ILE A 30 14.84 4.98 -1.54
C ILE A 30 15.00 4.41 -0.12
N LEU A 31 13.95 3.80 0.44
CA LEU A 31 13.99 3.17 1.76
C LEU A 31 15.00 2.00 1.81
N LEU A 32 15.05 1.17 0.77
CA LEU A 32 16.03 0.07 0.65
C LEU A 32 17.47 0.60 0.63
N VAL A 33 17.71 1.77 0.01
CA VAL A 33 19.04 2.40 -0.01
C VAL A 33 19.41 2.98 1.35
N ILE A 34 18.54 3.79 1.97
CA ILE A 34 18.88 4.48 3.23
C ILE A 34 18.81 3.53 4.45
N TRP A 35 18.06 2.44 4.37
CA TRP A 35 17.91 1.43 5.42
C TRP A 35 18.43 0.05 4.97
N GLY A 36 19.48 0.01 4.14
CA GLY A 36 20.04 -1.24 3.59
C GLY A 36 20.35 -2.31 4.63
N GLU A 37 20.92 -1.92 5.77
CA GLU A 37 21.29 -2.83 6.87
C GLU A 37 20.12 -3.15 7.83
N ARG A 38 18.97 -2.51 7.64
CA ARG A 38 17.81 -2.69 8.51
C ARG A 38 17.10 -4.00 8.19
N THR A 39 16.83 -4.78 9.23
CA THR A 39 16.14 -6.07 9.14
C THR A 39 14.79 -6.08 9.87
N ASP A 40 14.47 -5.01 10.60
CA ASP A 40 13.27 -4.81 11.40
C ASP A 40 12.25 -3.86 10.73
N CYS A 41 12.11 -3.93 9.41
CA CYS A 41 11.09 -3.15 8.69
C CYS A 41 10.55 -3.87 7.48
N PHE A 42 9.28 -3.67 7.16
CA PHE A 42 8.64 -4.19 5.96
C PHE A 42 7.90 -3.07 5.22
N PHE A 43 8.07 -3.01 3.89
CA PHE A 43 7.32 -2.11 3.02
C PHE A 43 6.50 -2.93 2.02
N GLY A 44 5.18 -2.89 2.17
CA GLY A 44 4.22 -3.55 1.28
C GLY A 44 3.78 -2.62 0.15
N ILE A 45 3.51 -3.19 -1.03
CA ILE A 45 2.97 -2.52 -2.21
C ILE A 45 1.79 -3.36 -2.68
N ASP A 46 0.64 -2.73 -2.95
CA ASP A 46 -0.59 -3.39 -3.40
C ASP A 46 -0.86 -4.73 -2.67
N MET A 47 -0.82 -4.67 -1.35
CA MET A 47 -0.90 -5.86 -0.50
C MET A 47 -2.04 -5.72 0.51
N GLY A 48 -2.86 -6.77 0.60
CA GLY A 48 -3.95 -6.83 1.57
C GLY A 48 -3.45 -6.71 3.00
N LEU A 49 -3.94 -5.70 3.70
CA LEU A 49 -3.73 -5.42 5.11
C LEU A 49 -4.96 -5.85 5.92
N TYR A 50 -4.81 -6.89 6.72
CA TYR A 50 -5.82 -7.40 7.63
C TYR A 50 -5.51 -6.95 9.06
N TYR A 51 -6.35 -6.09 9.61
CA TYR A 51 -6.21 -5.58 10.98
C TYR A 51 -7.28 -6.14 11.93
N ASP A 52 -8.40 -6.61 11.39
CA ASP A 52 -9.51 -7.24 12.11
C ASP A 52 -9.96 -8.47 11.30
N PRO A 53 -10.12 -9.66 11.93
CA PRO A 53 -10.51 -10.89 11.23
C PRO A 53 -11.94 -10.87 10.67
N ASP A 54 -12.81 -10.00 11.19
CA ASP A 54 -14.21 -9.88 10.78
C ASP A 54 -14.43 -8.78 9.73
N LEU A 55 -13.38 -8.00 9.42
CA LEU A 55 -13.43 -6.93 8.42
C LEU A 55 -12.65 -7.31 7.14
N PRO A 56 -13.08 -6.80 5.97
CA PRO A 56 -12.32 -7.00 4.74
C PRO A 56 -10.95 -6.32 4.81
N ALA A 57 -9.97 -6.88 4.11
CA ALA A 57 -8.66 -6.25 3.98
C ALA A 57 -8.75 -4.88 3.34
N ILE A 58 -7.88 -3.98 3.79
CA ILE A 58 -7.57 -2.75 3.10
C ILE A 58 -6.41 -3.04 2.15
N ALA A 59 -6.44 -2.51 0.93
CA ALA A 59 -5.31 -2.55 0.00
C ALA A 59 -4.78 -1.12 -0.17
N PRO A 60 -3.76 -0.71 0.60
CA PRO A 60 -3.03 0.52 0.35
C PRO A 60 -2.13 0.35 -0.88
N ASP A 61 -1.89 1.44 -1.61
CA ASP A 61 -0.92 1.43 -2.72
C ASP A 61 0.48 1.11 -2.20
N GLY A 62 0.81 1.61 -1.01
CA GLY A 62 1.93 1.12 -0.22
C GLY A 62 1.77 1.39 1.27
N PHE A 63 2.49 0.65 2.11
CA PHE A 63 2.54 0.87 3.55
C PHE A 63 3.87 0.46 4.15
N LEU A 64 4.21 1.04 5.30
CA LEU A 64 5.43 0.77 6.05
C LEU A 64 5.11 0.29 7.46
N SER A 65 5.72 -0.83 7.86
CA SER A 65 5.72 -1.33 9.22
C SER A 65 7.14 -1.41 9.77
N LEU A 66 7.33 -0.99 11.02
CA LEU A 66 8.61 -1.05 11.74
C LEU A 66 8.50 -2.05 12.90
N GLY A 67 9.61 -2.71 13.26
CA GLY A 67 9.64 -3.75 14.30
C GLY A 67 9.20 -5.13 13.81
N VAL A 68 9.07 -5.33 12.49
CA VAL A 68 8.72 -6.63 11.86
C VAL A 68 9.86 -7.12 10.97
N GLU A 69 9.99 -8.43 10.78
CA GLU A 69 11.04 -8.98 9.92
C GLU A 69 10.91 -8.48 8.47
N ARG A 70 12.00 -7.95 7.92
CA ARG A 70 12.05 -7.47 6.52
C ARG A 70 11.75 -8.57 5.52
N VAL A 71 12.24 -9.79 5.79
CA VAL A 71 11.98 -10.98 4.99
C VAL A 71 11.47 -12.06 5.93
N LYS A 72 10.18 -12.39 5.83
CA LYS A 72 9.54 -13.47 6.60
C LYS A 72 10.08 -14.80 6.06
N ARG A 73 10.71 -15.61 6.92
CA ARG A 73 11.36 -16.87 6.49
C ARG A 73 10.32 -17.87 5.97
N GLN A 74 10.73 -18.60 4.94
CA GLN A 74 10.02 -19.65 4.19
C GLN A 74 9.15 -19.19 3.01
N ASP A 75 8.22 -18.24 3.14
CA ASP A 75 7.23 -18.02 2.05
C ASP A 75 6.98 -16.55 1.63
N LEU A 76 7.83 -15.60 2.08
CA LEU A 76 7.56 -14.16 1.97
C LEU A 76 6.17 -13.82 2.56
N ARG A 77 5.61 -12.65 2.25
CA ARG A 77 4.25 -12.27 2.69
C ARG A 77 3.32 -12.29 1.49
N LEU A 78 2.25 -13.08 1.56
CA LEU A 78 1.13 -13.00 0.61
C LEU A 78 0.18 -11.85 0.95
N SER A 79 0.06 -11.56 2.24
CA SER A 79 -0.70 -10.46 2.81
C SER A 79 -0.04 -10.00 4.11
N TYR A 80 -0.43 -8.84 4.60
CA TYR A 80 0.01 -8.34 5.91
C TYR A 80 -1.11 -8.53 6.93
N VAL A 81 -0.91 -9.50 7.80
CA VAL A 81 -1.89 -9.89 8.82
C VAL A 81 -1.38 -9.45 10.18
N VAL A 82 -2.02 -8.44 10.77
CA VAL A 82 -1.53 -7.75 11.99
C VAL A 82 -1.26 -8.73 13.14
N TRP A 83 -2.14 -9.69 13.38
CA TRP A 83 -1.97 -10.65 14.47
C TRP A 83 -0.87 -11.69 14.21
N GLU A 84 -0.49 -11.94 12.95
CA GLU A 84 0.71 -12.73 12.63
C GLU A 84 2.01 -11.93 12.75
N GLU A 85 1.91 -10.61 12.76
CA GLU A 85 3.03 -9.67 12.91
C GLU A 85 3.09 -9.12 14.35
N ASN A 86 2.65 -9.91 15.33
CA ASN A 86 2.65 -9.57 16.77
C ASN A 86 1.88 -8.29 17.13
N GLY A 87 0.82 -7.97 16.38
CA GLY A 87 0.01 -6.78 16.61
C GLY A 87 0.64 -5.49 16.09
N VAL A 88 1.70 -5.57 15.27
CA VAL A 88 2.32 -4.38 14.69
C VAL A 88 1.42 -3.81 13.59
N ILE A 89 0.93 -2.60 13.81
CA ILE A 89 0.19 -1.81 12.82
C ILE A 89 1.17 -1.04 11.93
N PRO A 90 0.93 -0.95 10.60
CA PRO A 90 1.70 -0.06 9.75
C PRO A 90 1.71 1.38 10.26
N ILE A 91 2.89 1.98 10.36
CA ILE A 91 3.06 3.36 10.82
C ILE A 91 2.73 4.38 9.72
N LEU A 92 2.68 3.94 8.47
CA LEU A 92 2.38 4.75 7.30
C LEU A 92 1.60 3.92 6.28
N ALA A 93 0.55 4.52 5.71
CA ALA A 93 -0.15 4.04 4.51
C ALA A 93 -0.17 5.14 3.44
N ILE A 94 -0.07 4.74 2.18
CA ILE A 94 0.01 5.62 1.01
C ILE A 94 -1.13 5.28 0.06
N GLU A 95 -1.79 6.33 -0.42
CA GLU A 95 -2.83 6.28 -1.46
C GLU A 95 -2.49 7.36 -2.49
N VAL A 96 -2.19 6.96 -3.73
CA VAL A 96 -1.91 7.84 -4.86
C VAL A 96 -3.20 8.04 -5.64
N VAL A 97 -3.90 9.09 -5.27
CA VAL A 97 -5.21 9.42 -5.82
C VAL A 97 -5.10 10.17 -7.15
N SER A 98 -5.84 9.74 -8.17
CA SER A 98 -5.97 10.47 -9.44
C SER A 98 -6.98 11.63 -9.34
N LYS A 99 -6.99 12.55 -10.33
CA LYS A 99 -7.83 13.76 -10.34
C LYS A 99 -9.35 13.49 -10.19
N THR A 100 -9.82 12.28 -10.42
CA THR A 100 -11.23 11.88 -10.26
C THR A 100 -11.34 10.80 -9.18
N PRO A 101 -11.46 11.17 -7.89
CA PRO A 101 -11.35 10.22 -6.79
C PRO A 101 -12.56 9.26 -6.69
N GLY A 102 -12.31 7.95 -6.83
CA GLY A 102 -13.29 6.86 -6.73
C GLY A 102 -13.71 6.47 -5.30
N GLY A 103 -13.61 7.39 -4.33
CA GLY A 103 -14.00 7.16 -2.92
C GLY A 103 -12.87 6.96 -1.91
N GLU A 104 -11.61 6.97 -2.36
CA GLU A 104 -10.37 6.87 -1.56
C GLU A 104 -10.37 7.87 -0.38
N TYR A 105 -10.82 9.10 -0.63
CA TYR A 105 -10.82 10.19 0.34
C TYR A 105 -11.81 10.05 1.51
N LYS A 106 -12.81 9.15 1.44
CA LYS A 106 -13.89 9.08 2.45
C LYS A 106 -13.89 7.81 3.27
N ARG A 107 -13.78 6.64 2.63
CA ARG A 107 -13.88 5.35 3.32
C ARG A 107 -12.54 4.93 3.93
N LYS A 108 -11.52 4.76 3.09
CA LYS A 108 -10.19 4.28 3.53
C LYS A 108 -9.58 5.17 4.60
N LYS A 109 -9.67 6.51 4.45
CA LYS A 109 -9.19 7.46 5.48
C LYS A 109 -9.82 7.24 6.86
N LYS A 110 -11.11 6.90 6.92
CA LYS A 110 -11.78 6.59 8.19
C LYS A 110 -11.38 5.23 8.73
N GLU A 111 -11.25 4.24 7.84
CA GLU A 111 -10.77 2.91 8.22
C GLU A 111 -9.38 3.00 8.85
N TYR A 112 -8.42 3.68 8.20
CA TYR A 112 -7.08 3.90 8.74
C TYR A 112 -7.05 4.63 10.10
N ALA A 113 -8.02 5.50 10.38
CA ALA A 113 -8.09 6.22 11.66
C ALA A 113 -8.60 5.35 12.83
N ASN A 114 -9.17 4.17 12.52
CA ASN A 114 -9.71 3.24 13.50
C ASN A 114 -8.85 1.97 13.65
N ILE A 115 -7.68 1.92 13.00
CA ILE A 115 -6.68 0.85 13.14
C ILE A 115 -5.76 1.17 14.32
#